data_AF-A0A3M0RYT5-F1
#
_entry.id   AF-A0A3M0RYT5-F1
#
_cell.length_a   1.000
_cell.length_b   1.000
_cell.length_c   1.000
_cell.angle_alpha   90.00
_cell.angle_beta   90.00
_cell.angle_gamma   90.00
#
_symmetry.space_group_name_H-M   'P 1'
#
loop_
_entity.id
_entity.type
_entity.pdbx_description
1 polymer ?
#
loop_
_entity_poly.entity_id
_entity_poly.type
_entity_poly.pdbx_seq_one_letter_code
_entity_poly.pdbx_strand_id
1 'polypeptide(L)'
;LGPLRSKTQVEILRGDSFKLGVAPEVRMSGDLHGTPGIAIIGSKGSVQIKEGVIVAQRHIHMTPADAQHFGVHDGQTVSIKVDGPRGGIYNNVAIRANDTSALECHIDTEEANAMCVGNSSKITIVK
;
A
#
# COMPACT_ATOMS: atom_id res chain seq x y z
N LEU A 1 -12.67 -3.87 -2.30
CA LEU A 1 -12.32 -3.91 -0.87
C LEU A 1 -13.59 -3.67 -0.06
N GLY A 2 -13.92 -4.60 0.83
CA GLY A 2 -14.90 -4.41 1.90
C GLY A 2 -14.27 -4.84 3.24
N PRO A 3 -14.94 -4.65 4.38
CA PRO A 3 -16.25 -4.01 4.57
C PRO A 3 -16.17 -2.47 4.48
N LEU A 4 -17.30 -1.80 4.71
CA LEU A 4 -17.34 -0.34 4.89
C LEU A 4 -16.46 0.08 6.06
N ARG A 5 -15.87 1.28 5.95
CA ARG A 5 -14.97 1.86 6.95
C ARG A 5 -15.48 3.22 7.41
N SER A 6 -14.90 3.75 8.47
CA SER A 6 -15.28 5.04 9.08
C SER A 6 -14.95 6.26 8.21
N LYS A 7 -13.97 6.16 7.31
CA LYS A 7 -13.60 7.20 6.33
C LYS A 7 -13.46 6.61 4.94
N THR A 8 -13.85 7.38 3.92
CA THR A 8 -13.60 7.04 2.52
C THR A 8 -12.13 7.23 2.19
N GLN A 9 -11.52 6.23 1.56
CA GLN A 9 -10.15 6.24 1.08
C GLN A 9 -10.13 5.77 -0.38
N VAL A 10 -9.33 6.44 -1.20
CA VAL A 10 -9.12 6.11 -2.60
C VAL A 10 -7.62 5.95 -2.82
N GLU A 11 -7.20 4.72 -3.10
CA GLU A 11 -5.83 4.41 -3.46
C GLU A 11 -5.72 4.40 -4.98
N ILE A 12 -4.83 5.23 -5.53
CA ILE A 12 -4.57 5.30 -6.97
C ILE A 12 -3.09 5.09 -7.27
N LEU A 13 -2.78 4.71 -8.51
CA LEU A 13 -1.40 4.64 -8.98
C LEU A 13 -0.82 6.04 -9.16
N ARG A 14 0.51 6.17 -9.11
CA ARG A 14 1.14 7.46 -9.40
C ARG A 14 0.83 7.88 -10.84
N GLY A 15 0.81 6.94 -11.79
CA GLY A 15 0.39 7.18 -13.16
C GLY A 15 -1.05 7.71 -13.31
N ASP A 16 -1.98 7.29 -12.45
CA ASP A 16 -3.39 7.72 -12.52
C ASP A 16 -3.56 9.19 -12.11
N SER A 17 -2.70 9.68 -11.21
CA SER A 17 -2.74 11.05 -10.71
C SER A 17 -2.68 12.10 -11.82
N PHE A 18 -1.88 11.85 -12.87
CA PHE A 18 -1.75 12.73 -14.03
C PHE A 18 -3.04 12.82 -14.86
N LYS A 19 -3.72 11.69 -15.04
CA LYS A 19 -4.98 11.63 -15.81
C LYS A 19 -6.13 12.27 -15.05
N LEU A 20 -6.14 12.07 -13.73
CA LEU A 20 -7.18 12.59 -12.83
C LEU A 20 -6.96 14.05 -12.44
N GLY A 21 -5.77 14.61 -12.70
CA GLY A 21 -5.45 16.00 -12.34
C GLY A 21 -5.36 16.23 -10.83
N VAL A 22 -5.05 15.17 -10.06
CA VAL A 22 -4.89 15.23 -8.60
C VAL A 22 -3.41 15.01 -8.26
N ALA A 23 -2.93 15.61 -7.18
CA ALA A 23 -1.55 15.48 -6.73
C ALA A 23 -1.48 14.77 -5.35
N PRO A 24 -1.81 13.46 -5.27
CA PRO A 24 -1.73 12.72 -4.03
C PRO A 24 -0.29 12.43 -3.63
N GLU A 25 -0.09 12.31 -2.32
CA GLU A 25 1.15 11.90 -1.70
C GLU A 25 1.17 10.38 -1.46
N VAL A 26 2.38 9.84 -1.27
CA VAL A 26 2.56 8.45 -0.81
C VAL A 26 2.21 8.40 0.67
N ARG A 27 1.22 7.58 1.05
CA ARG A 27 0.73 7.50 2.44
C ARG A 27 0.41 6.07 2.85
N MET A 28 0.45 5.82 4.15
CA MET A 28 -0.11 4.61 4.74
C MET A 28 -1.64 4.66 4.77
N SER A 29 -2.29 3.51 4.60
CA SER A 29 -3.74 3.36 4.71
C SER A 29 -4.24 3.90 6.06
N GLY A 30 -5.20 4.84 6.01
CA GLY A 30 -5.73 5.56 7.18
C GLY A 30 -5.13 6.95 7.42
N ASP A 31 -3.96 7.26 6.88
CA ASP A 31 -3.36 8.60 6.94
C ASP A 31 -3.87 9.48 5.80
N LEU A 32 -5.05 10.06 6.03
CA LEU A 32 -5.80 10.82 5.01
C LEU A 32 -5.80 12.33 5.24
N HIS A 33 -5.25 12.80 6.36
CA HIS A 33 -5.30 14.21 6.69
C HIS A 33 -4.51 15.06 5.68
N GLY A 34 -5.14 16.11 5.16
CA GLY A 34 -4.56 17.02 4.19
C GLY A 34 -4.35 16.43 2.79
N THR A 35 -4.86 15.22 2.53
CA THR A 35 -4.79 14.60 1.20
C THR A 35 -5.82 15.25 0.27
N PRO A 36 -5.59 15.21 -1.06
CA PRO A 36 -6.57 15.72 -2.01
C PRO A 36 -7.87 14.90 -2.01
N GLY A 37 -8.93 15.53 -2.49
CA GLY A 37 -10.22 14.92 -2.73
C GLY A 37 -10.43 14.51 -4.20
N ILE A 38 -11.56 13.86 -4.47
CA ILE A 38 -11.99 13.46 -5.83
C ILE A 38 -13.51 13.30 -5.89
N ALA A 39 -14.09 13.40 -7.09
CA ALA A 39 -15.47 12.99 -7.32
C ALA A 39 -15.55 11.47 -7.47
N ILE A 40 -16.44 10.83 -6.72
CA ILE A 40 -16.72 9.39 -6.82
C ILE A 40 -18.13 9.25 -7.38
N ILE A 41 -18.26 8.53 -8.49
CA ILE A 41 -19.53 8.33 -9.21
C ILE A 41 -19.92 6.86 -9.11
N GLY A 42 -21.07 6.59 -8.53
CA GLY A 42 -21.68 5.26 -8.47
C GLY A 42 -22.98 5.20 -9.27
N SER A 43 -23.58 4.01 -9.35
CA SER A 43 -24.79 3.78 -10.14
C SER A 43 -26.03 4.56 -9.67
N LYS A 44 -26.02 5.10 -8.44
CA LYS A 44 -27.14 5.82 -7.82
C LYS A 44 -26.86 7.30 -7.52
N GLY A 45 -25.72 7.83 -7.97
CA GLY A 45 -25.36 9.23 -7.73
C GLY A 45 -23.85 9.44 -7.61
N SER A 46 -23.46 10.63 -7.19
CA SER A 46 -22.06 11.02 -7.01
C SER A 46 -21.83 11.71 -5.67
N VAL A 47 -20.58 11.67 -5.21
CA VAL A 47 -20.12 12.40 -4.02
C VAL A 47 -18.75 13.03 -4.30
N GLN A 48 -18.58 14.28 -3.91
CA GLN A 48 -17.28 14.95 -3.92
C GLN A 48 -16.67 14.85 -2.52
N ILE A 49 -15.61 14.05 -2.37
CA ILE A 49 -14.83 14.05 -1.12
C ILE A 49 -13.80 15.19 -1.16
N LYS A 50 -13.47 15.74 0.01
CA LYS A 50 -12.49 16.83 0.17
C LYS A 50 -11.08 16.32 0.52
N GLU A 51 -11.02 15.15 1.15
CA GLU A 51 -9.81 14.42 1.52
C GLU A 51 -10.03 12.93 1.27
N GLY A 52 -8.95 12.17 1.04
CA GLY A 52 -8.98 10.70 1.01
C GLY A 52 -8.20 10.05 -0.12
N VAL A 53 -7.61 10.80 -1.04
CA VAL A 53 -6.89 10.25 -2.20
C VAL A 53 -5.39 10.12 -1.93
N ILE A 54 -4.84 8.92 -2.06
CA ILE A 54 -3.42 8.61 -1.79
C ILE A 54 -2.80 7.74 -2.89
N VAL A 55 -1.47 7.78 -2.98
CA VAL A 55 -0.69 6.68 -3.54
C VAL A 55 -0.32 5.74 -2.39
N ALA A 56 -0.61 4.46 -2.51
CA ALA A 56 -0.40 3.52 -1.41
C ALA A 56 1.10 3.34 -1.12
N GLN A 57 1.51 3.58 0.12
CA GLN A 57 2.86 3.25 0.57
C GLN A 57 3.00 1.73 0.74
N ARG A 58 4.05 1.14 0.15
CA ARG A 58 4.36 -0.28 0.33
C ARG A 58 4.56 -0.69 1.79
N HIS A 59 4.02 -1.84 2.15
CA HIS A 59 4.08 -2.35 3.51
C HIS A 59 3.88 -3.87 3.56
N ILE A 60 4.25 -4.48 4.68
CA ILE A 60 4.03 -5.90 4.94
C ILE A 60 3.06 -6.03 6.11
N HIS A 61 1.91 -6.63 5.85
CA HIS A 61 1.01 -7.13 6.86
C HIS A 61 1.54 -8.45 7.41
N MET A 62 1.48 -8.64 8.72
CA MET A 62 1.86 -9.90 9.38
C MET A 62 1.25 -10.00 10.77
N THR A 63 1.26 -11.21 11.37
CA THR A 63 0.91 -11.37 12.78
C THR A 63 2.08 -10.99 13.69
N PRO A 64 1.88 -10.73 15.00
CA PRO A 64 2.98 -10.56 15.94
C PRO A 64 3.92 -11.78 16.01
N ALA A 65 3.39 -12.99 15.83
CA ALA A 65 4.19 -14.22 15.78
C ALA A 65 5.09 -14.28 14.53
N ASP A 66 4.57 -13.88 13.37
CA ASP A 66 5.36 -13.73 12.15
C ASP A 66 6.45 -12.67 12.33
N ALA A 67 6.09 -11.52 12.92
CA ALA A 67 7.05 -10.46 13.21
C ALA A 67 8.20 -10.97 14.07
N GLN A 68 7.90 -11.71 15.14
CA GLN A 68 8.92 -12.38 15.95
C GLN A 68 9.74 -13.39 15.14
N HIS A 69 9.10 -14.22 14.31
CA HIS A 69 9.77 -15.22 13.46
C HIS A 69 10.76 -14.58 12.48
N PHE A 70 10.38 -13.49 11.83
CA PHE A 70 11.25 -12.73 10.94
C PHE A 70 12.18 -11.77 11.70
N GLY A 71 12.06 -11.66 13.02
CA GLY A 71 12.84 -10.76 13.87
C GLY A 71 12.65 -9.29 13.54
N VAL A 72 11.41 -8.88 13.27
CA VAL A 72 10.98 -7.49 13.04
C VAL A 72 9.87 -7.13 14.04
N HIS A 73 9.46 -5.86 14.09
CA HIS A 73 8.36 -5.40 14.95
C HIS A 73 7.41 -4.45 14.23
N ASP A 74 6.21 -4.24 14.79
CA ASP A 74 5.25 -3.26 14.26
C ASP A 74 5.86 -1.87 14.15
N GLY A 75 5.55 -1.16 13.07
CA GLY A 75 6.07 0.17 12.78
C GLY A 75 7.54 0.21 12.34
N GLN A 76 8.25 -0.93 12.32
CA GLN A 76 9.60 -0.99 11.79
C GLN A 76 9.60 -0.69 10.30
N THR A 77 10.64 0.02 9.83
CA THR A 77 10.92 0.17 8.40
C THR A 77 12.04 -0.77 8.00
N VAL A 78 11.83 -1.56 6.96
CA VAL A 78 12.79 -2.53 6.42
C VAL A 78 12.97 -2.33 4.91
N SER A 79 13.86 -3.12 4.32
CA SER A 79 13.94 -3.30 2.88
C SER A 79 13.42 -4.67 2.49
N ILE A 80 12.95 -4.81 1.25
CA ILE A 80 12.64 -6.12 0.65
C ILE A 80 13.47 -6.32 -0.60
N LYS A 81 14.00 -7.53 -0.76
CA LYS A 81 14.67 -7.98 -1.97
C LYS A 81 13.72 -8.82 -2.80
N VAL A 82 13.68 -8.49 -4.09
CA VAL A 82 13.01 -9.25 -5.14
C VAL A 82 14.08 -9.85 -6.04
N ASP A 83 14.00 -11.16 -6.29
CA ASP A 83 14.88 -11.85 -7.24
C ASP A 83 14.27 -11.85 -8.66
N GLY A 84 15.06 -12.26 -9.65
CA GLY A 84 14.61 -12.39 -11.04
C GLY A 84 15.22 -11.35 -11.99
N PRO A 85 14.79 -11.33 -13.26
CA PRO A 85 15.44 -10.55 -14.31
C PRO A 85 15.28 -9.02 -14.13
N ARG A 86 14.23 -8.60 -13.44
CA ARG A 86 14.06 -7.22 -12.97
C ARG A 86 14.18 -7.13 -11.45
N GLY A 87 14.88 -8.06 -10.82
CA GLY A 87 15.07 -8.08 -9.38
C GLY A 87 15.79 -6.83 -8.86
N GLY A 88 15.58 -6.53 -7.59
CA GLY A 88 16.09 -5.32 -6.95
C GLY A 88 15.75 -5.26 -5.47
N ILE A 89 16.01 -4.11 -4.86
CA ILE A 89 15.68 -3.83 -3.47
C ILE A 89 14.75 -2.63 -3.39
N TYR A 90 13.62 -2.81 -2.73
CA TYR A 90 12.77 -1.72 -2.29
C TYR A 90 13.09 -1.38 -0.83
N ASN A 91 13.57 -0.17 -0.59
CA ASN A 91 13.77 0.37 0.75
C ASN A 91 12.46 0.96 1.30
N ASN A 92 12.44 1.35 2.58
CA ASN A 92 11.31 2.08 3.16
C ASN A 92 9.98 1.30 3.15
N VAL A 93 10.03 0.00 3.43
CA VAL A 93 8.84 -0.86 3.54
C VAL A 93 8.42 -0.93 5.00
N ALA A 94 7.19 -0.49 5.30
CA ALA A 94 6.68 -0.49 6.66
C ALA A 94 6.20 -1.89 7.08
N ILE A 95 6.49 -2.30 8.31
CA ILE A 95 5.89 -3.48 8.93
C ILE A 95 4.61 -3.08 9.66
N ARG A 96 3.52 -3.80 9.39
CA ARG A 96 2.24 -3.70 10.10
C ARG A 96 1.92 -5.04 10.76
N ALA A 97 2.24 -5.17 12.04
CA ALA A 97 1.98 -6.39 12.80
C ALA A 97 0.74 -6.24 13.69
N ASN A 98 -0.31 -7.01 13.41
CA ASN A 98 -1.51 -7.06 14.25
C ASN A 98 -2.19 -8.44 14.18
N ASP A 99 -3.03 -8.73 15.17
CA ASP A 99 -3.66 -10.05 15.34
C ASP A 99 -4.67 -10.42 14.24
N THR A 100 -5.04 -9.46 13.40
CA THR A 100 -6.03 -9.64 12.32
C THR A 100 -5.40 -9.71 10.93
N SER A 101 -4.07 -9.65 10.83
CA SER A 101 -3.36 -9.63 9.55
C SER A 101 -2.96 -11.03 9.10
N ALA A 102 -2.98 -11.25 7.78
CA ALA A 102 -2.25 -12.35 7.17
C ALA A 102 -0.87 -11.86 6.73
N LEU A 103 0.11 -12.77 6.68
CA LEU A 103 1.44 -12.47 6.17
C LEU A 103 1.38 -12.16 4.67
N GLU A 104 1.51 -10.88 4.29
CA GLU A 104 1.39 -10.43 2.91
C GLU A 104 2.12 -9.10 2.68
N CYS A 105 2.86 -8.99 1.57
CA CYS A 105 3.49 -7.74 1.14
C CYS A 105 2.58 -7.01 0.16
N HIS A 106 2.12 -5.82 0.51
CA HIS A 106 1.30 -4.96 -0.33
C HIS A 106 2.20 -3.94 -1.02
N ILE A 107 2.22 -4.01 -2.35
CA ILE A 107 2.84 -3.05 -3.27
C ILE A 107 1.80 -2.71 -4.34
N ASP A 108 1.89 -1.54 -4.95
CA ASP A 108 0.98 -1.20 -6.05
C ASP A 108 1.37 -1.89 -7.37
N THR A 109 0.51 -1.78 -8.37
CA THR A 109 0.71 -2.42 -9.68
C THR A 109 1.93 -1.87 -10.42
N GLU A 110 2.29 -0.59 -10.25
CA GLU A 110 3.48 -0.01 -10.88
C GLU A 110 4.74 -0.58 -10.24
N GLU A 111 4.78 -0.68 -8.91
CA GLU A 111 5.86 -1.31 -8.16
C GLU A 111 6.02 -2.80 -8.50
N ALA A 112 4.91 -3.53 -8.63
CA ALA A 112 4.91 -4.94 -9.01
C ALA A 112 5.46 -5.15 -10.43
N ASN A 113 4.96 -4.37 -11.39
CA ASN A 113 5.41 -4.42 -12.79
C ASN A 113 6.88 -4.01 -12.94
N ALA A 114 7.36 -3.06 -12.13
CA ALA A 114 8.75 -2.61 -12.16
C ALA A 114 9.75 -3.73 -11.80
N MET A 115 9.34 -4.70 -10.97
CA MET A 115 10.17 -5.84 -10.57
C MET A 115 9.71 -7.19 -11.15
N CYS A 116 8.73 -7.20 -12.07
CA CYS A 116 8.14 -8.41 -12.66
C CYS A 116 7.60 -9.42 -11.63
N VAL A 117 6.92 -8.94 -10.60
CA VAL A 117 6.28 -9.79 -9.58
C VAL A 117 4.76 -9.80 -9.72
N GLY A 118 4.14 -10.88 -9.24
CA GLY A 118 2.69 -11.03 -9.14
C GLY A 118 2.29 -11.64 -7.80
N ASN A 119 1.01 -11.96 -7.64
CA ASN A 119 0.43 -12.34 -6.35
C ASN A 119 1.05 -13.60 -5.70
N SER A 120 1.73 -14.46 -6.46
CA SER A 120 2.40 -15.66 -5.95
C SER A 120 3.92 -15.50 -5.77
N SER A 121 4.45 -14.32 -6.08
CA SER A 121 5.88 -14.03 -5.92
C SER A 121 6.26 -14.00 -4.44
N LYS A 122 7.45 -14.50 -4.13
CA LYS A 122 8.05 -14.41 -2.80
C LYS A 122 9.10 -13.31 -2.78
N ILE A 123 9.21 -12.64 -1.64
CA ILE A 123 10.22 -11.62 -1.38
C ILE A 123 11.04 -12.01 -0.16
N THR A 124 12.20 -11.38 0.01
CA THR A 124 13.05 -11.55 1.19
C THR A 124 13.13 -10.25 1.97
N ILE A 125 12.85 -10.26 3.27
CA ILE A 125 13.08 -9.10 4.14
C ILE A 125 14.59 -8.92 4.34
N VAL A 126 15.08 -7.71 4.12
CA VAL A 126 16.47 -7.27 4.35
C VAL A 126 16.43 -6.16 5.40
N LYS A 127 17.18 -6.33 6.48
CA LYS A 127 17.20 -5.42 7.63
C LYS A 127 18.40 -4.48 7.56
#